data_AF-A0A370NJ75-F1
#
_entry.id   AF-A0A370NJ75-F1
#
_cell.length_a   1.000
_cell.length_b   1.000
_cell.length_c   1.000
_cell.angle_alpha   90.00
_cell.angle_beta   90.00
_cell.angle_gamma   90.00
#
_symmetry.space_group_name_H-M   'P 1'
#
loop_
_entity.id
_entity.type
_entity.pdbx_description
1 polymer ?
#
loop_
_entity_poly.entity_id
_entity_poly.type
_entity_poly.pdbx_seq_one_letter_code
_entity_poly.pdbx_strand_id
1 'polypeptide(L)'
;MLATLENLGVVASFSRPRVSNDNPFAESLFRTCKYRPDYPRQAFGSVDEARAWTQRFVRWYNHEHKHSGLKFVTPTQRHSGLAPAVLAHREAVYAEAKARTPARWSGPTRDWSLADEVWLNPERIVPAELKQVA
;
A
#
# COMPACT_ATOMS: atom_id res chain seq x y z
N MET A 1 21.52 -11.46 15.22
CA MET A 1 20.59 -10.89 14.21
C MET A 1 21.36 -10.31 13.02
N LEU A 2 22.28 -9.35 13.23
CA LEU A 2 23.09 -8.77 12.15
C LEU A 2 23.90 -9.83 11.37
N ALA A 3 24.62 -10.71 12.07
CA ALA A 3 25.35 -11.82 11.44
C ALA A 3 24.46 -12.73 10.57
N THR A 4 23.18 -12.90 10.94
CA THR A 4 22.24 -13.68 10.12
C THR A 4 21.83 -12.92 8.85
N LEU A 5 21.60 -11.60 8.95
CA LEU A 5 21.29 -10.76 7.80
C LEU A 5 22.47 -10.73 6.81
N GLU A 6 23.69 -10.57 7.33
CA GLU A 6 24.93 -10.60 6.54
C GLU A 6 25.10 -11.95 5.83
N ASN A 7 24.91 -13.06 6.55
CA ASN A 7 24.97 -14.41 5.95
C ASN A 7 23.91 -14.63 4.85
N LEU A 8 22.77 -13.92 4.93
CA LEU A 8 21.70 -13.97 3.92
C LEU A 8 21.87 -12.90 2.82
N GLY A 9 22.94 -12.10 2.84
CA GLY A 9 23.17 -11.01 1.89
C GLY A 9 22.18 -9.85 2.02
N VAL A 10 21.51 -9.71 3.17
CA VAL A 10 20.55 -8.64 3.45
C VAL A 10 21.27 -7.46 4.10
N VAL A 11 21.29 -6.32 3.41
CA VAL A 11 21.86 -5.08 3.93
C VAL A 11 20.94 -4.50 5.01
N ALA A 12 21.48 -4.27 6.21
CA ALA A 12 20.76 -3.62 7.29
C ALA A 12 20.81 -2.09 7.12
N SER A 13 19.64 -1.45 7.16
CA SER A 13 19.48 0.01 7.24
C SER A 13 18.67 0.35 8.49
N PHE A 14 19.11 1.37 9.22
CA PHE A 14 18.52 1.74 10.50
C PHE A 14 17.92 3.15 10.42
N SER A 15 16.71 3.29 10.94
CA SER A 15 16.09 4.60 11.16
C SER A 15 16.92 5.43 12.14
N ARG A 16 16.83 6.75 12.00
CA ARG A 16 17.48 7.70 12.91
C ARG A 16 16.95 7.50 14.33
N PRO A 17 17.83 7.55 15.34
CA PRO A 17 17.40 7.45 16.73
C PRO A 17 16.35 8.50 17.08
N ARG A 18 15.24 8.06 17.68
CA ARG A 18 14.13 8.92 18.18
C ARG A 18 13.38 9.70 17.09
N VAL A 19 13.35 9.19 15.85
CA VAL A 19 12.57 9.78 14.77
C VAL A 19 11.47 8.80 14.33
N SER A 20 10.22 9.09 14.70
CA SER A 20 9.08 8.18 14.44
C SER A 20 8.70 8.11 12.97
N ASN A 21 8.85 9.21 12.22
CA ASN A 21 8.44 9.29 10.82
C ASN A 21 9.46 8.71 9.82
N ASP A 22 10.46 7.96 10.27
CA ASP A 22 11.44 7.32 9.38
C ASP A 22 10.89 6.05 8.72
N ASN A 23 9.79 5.47 9.22
CA ASN A 23 9.11 4.34 8.56
C ASN A 23 7.58 4.53 8.44
N PRO A 24 7.10 5.56 7.72
CA PRO A 24 5.67 5.89 7.62
C PRO A 24 4.83 4.76 7.03
N PHE A 25 5.42 3.95 6.14
CA PHE A 25 4.72 2.83 5.52
C PHE A 25 4.38 1.74 6.54
N ALA A 26 5.33 1.35 7.40
CA ALA A 26 5.05 0.39 8.46
C ALA A 26 4.09 0.98 9.51
N GLU A 27 4.22 2.26 9.87
CA GLU A 27 3.27 2.92 10.77
C GLU A 27 1.84 2.91 10.22
N SER A 28 1.67 3.18 8.92
CA SER A 28 0.37 3.11 8.23
C SER A 28 -0.22 1.70 8.23
N LEU A 29 0.62 0.67 8.05
CA LEU A 29 0.20 -0.73 8.19
C LEU A 29 -0.27 -1.03 9.62
N PHE A 30 0.48 -0.61 10.64
CA PHE A 30 0.08 -0.83 12.04
C PHE A 30 -1.21 -0.11 12.40
N ARG A 31 -1.41 1.11 11.88
CA ARG A 31 -2.68 1.81 12.01
C ARG A 31 -3.81 1.02 11.36
N THR A 32 -3.63 0.55 10.12
CA THR A 32 -4.63 -0.29 9.44
C THR A 32 -4.98 -1.55 10.25
N CYS A 33 -3.98 -2.20 10.83
CA CYS A 33 -4.14 -3.36 11.71
C CYS A 33 -5.02 -3.03 12.93
N LYS A 34 -4.69 -1.95 13.66
CA LYS A 34 -5.35 -1.56 14.92
C LYS A 34 -6.77 -1.02 14.75
N TYR A 35 -7.05 -0.36 13.63
CA TYR A 35 -8.31 0.36 13.43
C TYR A 35 -9.34 -0.40 12.58
N ARG A 36 -9.03 -1.63 12.14
CA ARG A 36 -10.02 -2.45 11.43
C ARG A 36 -11.09 -2.97 12.39
N PRO A 37 -12.33 -3.24 11.92
CA PRO A 37 -13.41 -3.71 12.78
C PRO A 37 -13.13 -5.01 13.56
N ASP A 38 -12.33 -5.91 12.97
CA ASP A 38 -11.98 -7.22 13.52
C ASP A 38 -10.73 -7.18 14.43
N TYR A 39 -10.28 -6.00 14.86
CA TYR A 39 -9.20 -5.90 15.85
C TYR A 39 -9.68 -6.42 17.23
N PRO A 40 -8.90 -7.26 17.94
CA PRO A 40 -9.34 -7.85 19.20
C PRO A 40 -9.53 -6.77 20.25
N ARG A 41 -10.68 -6.79 20.93
CA ARG A 41 -10.98 -5.88 22.04
C ARG A 41 -10.49 -6.40 23.39
N GLN A 42 -10.29 -7.71 23.49
CA GLN A 42 -9.78 -8.39 24.68
C GLN A 42 -8.41 -8.99 24.37
N ALA A 43 -7.63 -9.25 25.42
CA ALA A 43 -6.37 -9.95 25.29
C ALA A 43 -6.59 -11.37 24.75
N PHE A 44 -5.65 -11.88 23.98
CA PHE A 44 -5.65 -13.27 23.54
C PHE A 44 -5.42 -14.20 24.75
N GLY A 45 -6.12 -15.34 24.78
CA GLY A 45 -5.96 -16.37 25.80
C GLY A 45 -4.70 -17.22 25.61
N SER A 46 -4.08 -17.19 24.42
CA SER A 46 -2.84 -17.90 24.13
C SER A 46 -2.05 -17.27 22.98
N VAL A 47 -0.78 -17.67 22.84
CA VAL A 47 0.07 -17.27 21.71
C VAL A 47 -0.48 -17.81 20.38
N ASP A 48 -1.08 -19.00 20.38
CA ASP A 48 -1.61 -19.59 19.16
C ASP A 48 -2.86 -18.87 18.66
N GLU A 49 -3.70 -18.37 19.58
CA GLU A 49 -4.81 -17.50 19.23
C GLU A 49 -4.33 -16.19 18.59
N ALA A 50 -3.29 -15.58 19.17
CA ALA A 50 -2.68 -14.37 18.62
C ALA A 50 -2.14 -14.61 17.21
N ARG A 51 -1.40 -15.72 17.00
CA ARG A 51 -0.88 -16.13 15.69
C ARG A 51 -1.99 -16.34 14.68
N ALA A 52 -3.04 -17.07 15.05
CA ALA A 52 -4.16 -17.35 14.17
C ALA A 52 -4.87 -16.05 13.75
N TRP A 53 -5.07 -15.12 14.68
CA TRP A 53 -5.62 -13.81 14.35
C TRP A 53 -4.70 -13.00 13.42
N THR A 54 -3.40 -12.95 13.70
CA THR A 54 -2.43 -12.25 12.84
C THR A 54 -2.40 -12.83 11.43
N GLN A 55 -2.45 -14.16 11.27
CA GLN A 55 -2.50 -14.80 9.95
C GLN A 55 -3.76 -14.42 9.17
N ARG A 56 -4.92 -14.38 9.84
CA ARG A 56 -6.17 -13.90 9.22
C ARG A 56 -6.04 -12.44 8.78
N PHE A 57 -5.45 -11.58 9.62
CA PHE A 57 -5.20 -10.19 9.26
C PHE A 57 -4.30 -10.07 8.03
N VAL A 58 -3.17 -10.78 7.99
CA VAL A 58 -2.22 -10.74 6.86
C VAL A 58 -2.89 -11.22 5.56
N ARG A 59 -3.65 -12.31 5.63
CA ARG A 59 -4.40 -12.82 4.47
C ARG A 59 -5.40 -11.78 3.96
N TRP A 60 -6.21 -11.22 4.85
CA TRP A 60 -7.18 -10.18 4.50
C TRP A 60 -6.49 -8.95 3.91
N TYR A 61 -5.43 -8.45 4.56
CA TYR A 61 -4.71 -7.24 4.11
C TYR A 61 -4.15 -7.42 2.70
N ASN A 62 -3.55 -8.58 2.41
CA ASN A 62 -2.91 -8.81 1.13
C ASN A 62 -3.89 -9.18 0.00
N HIS A 63 -4.97 -9.91 0.29
CA HIS A 63 -5.82 -10.50 -0.75
C HIS A 63 -7.22 -9.90 -0.87
N GLU A 64 -7.70 -9.18 0.14
CA GLU A 64 -9.08 -8.67 0.18
C GLU A 64 -9.14 -7.15 0.32
N HIS A 65 -8.28 -6.58 1.16
CA HIS A 65 -8.22 -5.16 1.42
C HIS A 65 -7.78 -4.39 0.17
N LYS A 66 -8.67 -3.52 -0.31
CA LYS A 66 -8.41 -2.63 -1.45
C LYS A 66 -7.85 -1.32 -0.94
N HIS A 67 -6.56 -1.10 -1.18
CA HIS A 67 -5.85 0.04 -0.61
C HIS A 67 -6.12 1.31 -1.43
N SER A 68 -6.60 2.38 -0.81
CA SER A 68 -6.93 3.64 -1.51
C SER A 68 -5.72 4.25 -2.20
N GLY A 69 -4.55 4.21 -1.55
CA GLY A 69 -3.27 4.65 -2.14
C GLY A 69 -2.80 3.79 -3.33
N LEU A 70 -3.36 2.59 -3.51
CA LEU A 70 -3.12 1.73 -4.67
C LEU A 70 -4.29 1.79 -5.66
N LYS A 71 -5.04 2.89 -5.67
CA LYS A 71 -6.25 3.03 -6.51
C LYS A 71 -7.21 1.84 -6.33
N PHE A 72 -7.36 1.36 -5.09
CA PHE A 72 -8.23 0.23 -4.72
C PHE A 72 -7.91 -1.11 -5.39
N VAL A 73 -6.66 -1.38 -5.75
CA VAL A 73 -6.20 -2.77 -5.96
C VAL A 73 -5.74 -3.37 -4.62
N THR A 74 -5.68 -4.69 -4.55
CA THR A 74 -5.12 -5.39 -3.39
C THR A 74 -3.59 -5.36 -3.44
N PRO A 75 -2.89 -5.42 -2.29
CA PRO A 75 -1.44 -5.53 -2.26
C PRO A 75 -0.92 -6.70 -3.11
N THR A 76 -1.59 -7.85 -3.08
CA THR A 76 -1.21 -9.00 -3.91
C THR A 76 -1.31 -8.68 -5.40
N GLN A 77 -2.41 -8.06 -5.85
CA GLN A 77 -2.56 -7.69 -7.27
C GLN A 77 -1.50 -6.69 -7.73
N ARG A 78 -1.09 -5.75 -6.86
CA ARG A 78 0.03 -4.86 -7.18
C ARG A 78 1.34 -5.63 -7.25
N HIS A 79 1.61 -6.48 -6.27
CA HIS A 79 2.84 -7.26 -6.17
C HIS A 79 3.01 -8.23 -7.35
N SER A 80 1.93 -8.89 -7.79
CA SER A 80 1.94 -9.84 -8.91
C SER A 80 1.82 -9.20 -10.29
N GLY A 81 1.88 -7.86 -10.39
CA GLY A 81 1.80 -7.16 -11.68
C GLY A 81 0.42 -7.15 -12.33
N LEU A 82 -0.65 -7.52 -11.61
CA LEU A 82 -2.03 -7.55 -12.12
C LEU A 82 -2.72 -6.18 -12.08
N ALA A 83 -2.15 -5.21 -11.36
CA ALA A 83 -2.76 -3.88 -11.20
C ALA A 83 -3.09 -3.17 -12.53
N PRO A 84 -2.23 -3.15 -13.56
CA PRO A 84 -2.53 -2.46 -14.83
C PRO A 84 -3.79 -2.99 -15.51
N ALA A 85 -3.96 -4.32 -15.58
CA ALA A 85 -5.13 -4.94 -16.19
C ALA A 85 -6.43 -4.59 -15.42
N VAL A 86 -6.38 -4.61 -14.09
CA VAL A 86 -7.53 -4.25 -13.24
C VAL A 86 -7.91 -2.78 -13.41
N LEU A 87 -6.93 -1.88 -13.49
CA LEU A 87 -7.16 -0.44 -13.62
C LEU A 87 -7.66 -0.06 -15.01
N ALA A 88 -7.11 -0.65 -16.08
CA ALA A 88 -7.59 -0.48 -17.44
C ALA A 88 -9.06 -0.91 -17.59
N HIS A 89 -9.44 -2.05 -16.98
CA HIS A 89 -10.83 -2.49 -16.98
C HIS A 89 -11.75 -1.49 -16.27
N ARG A 90 -11.32 -0.92 -15.14
CA ARG A 90 -12.10 0.10 -14.42
C ARG A 90 -12.28 1.38 -15.23
N GLU A 91 -11.25 1.81 -15.93
CA GLU A 91 -11.34 2.96 -16.82
C GLU A 91 -12.39 2.74 -17.91
N ALA A 92 -12.39 1.57 -18.57
CA ALA A 92 -13.39 1.20 -19.56
C ALA A 92 -14.82 1.21 -18.98
N VAL A 93 -15.02 0.61 -17.80
CA VAL A 93 -16.34 0.58 -17.11
C VAL A 93 -16.82 2.00 -16.81
N TYR A 94 -15.94 2.88 -16.34
CA TYR A 94 -16.29 4.27 -16.07
C TYR A 94 -16.63 5.05 -17.35
N ALA A 95 -15.85 4.85 -18.42
CA ALA A 95 -16.11 5.46 -19.71
C ALA A 95 -17.46 5.03 -20.29
N GLU A 96 -17.79 3.74 -20.22
CA GLU A 96 -19.08 3.20 -20.67
C GLU A 96 -20.24 3.75 -19.85
N ALA A 97 -20.12 3.77 -18.52
CA ALA A 97 -21.14 4.32 -17.63
C ALA A 97 -21.39 5.81 -17.90
N LYS A 98 -20.34 6.58 -18.22
CA LYS A 98 -20.45 7.98 -18.61
C LYS A 98 -21.12 8.15 -19.97
N ALA A 99 -20.75 7.35 -20.96
CA ALA A 99 -21.37 7.38 -22.29
C ALA A 99 -22.88 7.05 -22.23
N ARG A 100 -23.27 6.12 -21.35
CA ARG A 100 -24.67 5.70 -21.19
C ARG A 100 -25.58 6.78 -20.60
N THR A 101 -25.09 7.54 -19.62
CA THR A 101 -25.90 8.58 -18.98
C THR A 101 -25.09 9.86 -18.74
N PRO A 102 -24.74 10.62 -19.79
CA PRO A 102 -23.84 11.76 -19.67
C PRO A 102 -24.32 12.84 -18.69
N ALA A 103 -25.63 13.07 -18.61
CA ALA A 103 -26.24 14.05 -17.71
C ALA A 103 -26.00 13.79 -16.20
N ARG A 104 -25.59 12.57 -15.82
CA ARG A 104 -25.22 12.25 -14.43
C ARG A 104 -23.78 12.67 -14.08
N TRP A 105 -23.00 13.13 -15.06
CA TRP A 105 -21.58 13.43 -14.89
C TRP A 105 -21.32 14.92 -15.11
N SER A 106 -20.81 15.59 -14.09
CA SER A 106 -20.43 17.01 -14.17
C SER A 106 -19.03 17.23 -14.76
N GLY A 107 -18.22 16.19 -14.91
CA GLY A 107 -16.82 16.29 -15.29
C GLY A 107 -16.20 14.99 -15.82
N PRO A 108 -14.85 14.90 -15.90
CA PRO A 108 -14.17 13.67 -16.31
C PRO A 108 -14.44 12.50 -15.35
N THR A 109 -14.17 11.28 -15.83
CA THR A 109 -14.23 10.08 -14.99
C THR A 109 -13.10 10.09 -13.97
N ARG A 110 -13.21 9.22 -12.97
CA ARG A 110 -12.18 9.06 -11.94
C ARG A 110 -10.84 8.66 -12.58
N ASP A 111 -9.77 9.32 -12.14
CA ASP A 111 -8.40 8.96 -12.51
C ASP A 111 -7.96 7.65 -11.83
N TRP A 112 -7.65 6.66 -12.67
CA TRP A 112 -7.17 5.33 -12.30
C TRP A 112 -5.67 5.13 -12.53
N SER A 113 -4.91 6.17 -12.91
CA SER A 113 -3.46 6.08 -13.06
C SER A 113 -2.76 5.76 -11.74
N LEU A 114 -1.90 4.76 -11.73
CA LEU A 114 -1.16 4.35 -10.54
C LEU A 114 0.32 4.64 -10.74
N ALA A 115 0.89 5.51 -9.90
CA ALA A 115 2.31 5.83 -9.94
C ALA A 115 3.15 4.60 -9.57
N ASP A 116 4.28 4.43 -10.25
CA ASP A 116 5.19 3.33 -9.95
C ASP A 116 6.06 3.57 -8.73
N GLU A 117 6.37 4.84 -8.48
CA GLU A 117 7.16 5.29 -7.35
C GLU A 117 6.36 6.30 -6.53
N VAL A 118 6.52 6.24 -5.22
CA VAL A 118 5.93 7.17 -4.27
C VAL A 118 6.99 7.64 -3.29
N TRP A 119 6.93 8.91 -2.94
CA TRP A 119 7.88 9.56 -2.05
C TRP A 119 7.11 10.06 -0.83
N LEU A 120 7.62 9.75 0.37
CA LEU A 120 7.02 10.24 1.62
C LEU A 120 7.31 11.73 1.83
N ASN A 121 8.50 12.16 1.45
CA ASN A 121 8.94 13.54 1.39
C ASN A 121 9.64 13.75 0.04
N PRO A 122 8.91 14.02 -1.05
CA PRO A 122 9.55 14.36 -2.30
C PRO A 122 10.39 15.63 -2.09
N GLU A 123 11.64 15.63 -2.55
CA GLU A 123 12.39 16.88 -2.62
C GLU A 123 11.65 17.85 -3.52
N ARG A 124 11.75 19.16 -3.24
CA ARG A 124 11.11 20.19 -4.09
C ARG A 124 11.69 20.20 -5.52
N ILE A 125 12.79 19.49 -5.75
CA ILE A 125 13.57 19.40 -6.98
C ILE A 125 13.29 18.04 -7.63
N VAL A 126 13.05 18.03 -8.94
CA VAL A 126 12.66 16.81 -9.67
C VAL A 126 13.89 15.90 -9.84
N PRO A 127 13.78 14.56 -9.70
CA PRO A 127 14.92 13.64 -9.75
C PRO A 127 15.82 13.72 -11.00
N ALA A 128 15.29 14.22 -12.12
CA ALA A 128 16.07 14.46 -13.34
C ALA A 128 17.16 15.53 -13.17
N GLU A 129 16.96 16.50 -12.27
CA GLU A 129 17.91 17.58 -11.98
C GLU A 129 18.99 17.12 -11.00
N LEU A 130 18.67 16.19 -10.08
CA LEU A 130 19.65 15.61 -9.14
C LEU A 130 20.72 14.77 -9.84
N LYS A 131 20.39 14.11 -10.97
CA LYS A 131 21.33 13.31 -11.76
C LYS A 131 22.34 14.15 -12.57
N GLN A 132 22.13 15.46 -12.69
CA GLN A 132 23.06 16.35 -13.40
C GLN A 132 24.14 16.95 -12.49
N VAL A 133 24.03 16.74 -11.18
CA VAL A 133 24.92 17.35 -10.17
C VAL A 133 25.86 16.31 -9.52
N ALA A 134 25.78 15.04 -9.95
CA ALA A 134 26.63 13.94 -9.48
C ALA A 134 27.75 13.61 -10.48
#